data_AF-A0A3C1L7C6-F1
#
_entry.id   AF-A0A3C1L7C6-F1
#
_cell.length_a   1.000
_cell.length_b   1.000
_cell.length_c   1.000
_cell.angle_alpha   90.00
_cell.angle_beta   90.00
_cell.angle_gamma   90.00
#
_symmetry.space_group_name_H-M   'P 1'
#
loop_
_entity.id
_entity.type
_entity.pdbx_description
1 polymer ?
#
loop_
_entity_poly.entity_id
_entity_poly.type
_entity_poly.pdbx_seq_one_letter_code
_entity_poly.pdbx_strand_id
1 'polypeptide(L)'
;MNRREQWSVGEHPALDLRVPVGVVEVHVGDAGILQVELESAAAADFEISKTGDRVAVRHPSRWSMRGRSCRVVAVVPRGTDVNVETASAEVRLSG
;
A
#
# COMPACT_ATOMS: atom_id res chain seq x y z
N MET A 1 13.07 1.44 -8.54
CA MET A 1 13.54 1.28 -7.14
C MET A 1 12.50 0.48 -6.38
N ASN A 2 12.91 -0.24 -5.33
CA ASN A 2 12.03 -1.04 -4.49
C ASN A 2 12.16 -0.57 -3.03
N ARG A 3 11.02 -0.36 -2.36
CA ARG A 3 10.95 -0.05 -0.94
C ARG A 3 10.02 -1.07 -0.27
N ARG A 4 10.54 -1.77 0.73
CA ARG A 4 9.78 -2.73 1.54
C ARG A 4 9.74 -2.26 2.98
N GLU A 5 8.55 -2.29 3.57
CA GLU A 5 8.34 -2.00 4.98
C GLU A 5 7.37 -2.99 5.61
N GLN A 6 7.53 -3.19 6.92
CA GLN A 6 6.73 -4.13 7.71
C GLN A 6 6.47 -3.54 9.08
N TRP A 7 5.27 -3.80 9.61
CA TRP A 7 4.86 -3.36 10.93
C TRP A 7 4.06 -4.42 11.67
N SER A 8 4.17 -4.40 13.00
CA SER A 8 3.24 -5.09 13.89
C SER A 8 1.94 -4.29 14.02
N VAL A 9 0.80 -4.95 13.88
CA VAL A 9 -0.54 -4.37 13.97
C VAL A 9 -1.43 -5.20 14.91
N GLY A 10 -2.45 -4.56 15.47
CA GLY A 10 -3.46 -5.20 16.32
C GLY A 10 -4.51 -6.00 15.55
N GLU A 11 -5.64 -6.26 16.20
CA GLU A 11 -6.72 -7.13 15.70
C GLU A 11 -7.54 -6.54 14.55
N HIS A 12 -7.60 -5.20 14.47
CA HIS A 12 -8.40 -4.47 13.48
C HIS A 12 -7.54 -3.48 12.68
N PRO A 13 -6.57 -3.98 11.90
CA PRO A 13 -5.68 -3.12 11.12
C PRO A 13 -6.43 -2.42 9.97
N ALA A 14 -5.87 -1.29 9.55
CA ALA A 14 -6.35 -0.55 8.38
C ALA A 14 -5.19 -0.22 7.44
N LEU A 15 -5.42 -0.34 6.14
CA LEU A 15 -4.46 -0.01 5.09
C LEU A 15 -5.06 1.01 4.12
N ASP A 16 -4.47 2.20 4.09
CA ASP A 16 -4.83 3.27 3.15
C ASP A 16 -3.77 3.38 2.05
N LEU A 17 -4.11 2.96 0.83
CA LEU A 17 -3.25 3.08 -0.36
C LEU A 17 -3.74 4.23 -1.23
N ARG A 18 -2.96 5.31 -1.32
CA ARG A 18 -3.17 6.38 -2.31
C ARG A 18 -2.04 6.33 -3.35
N VAL A 19 -2.33 5.66 -4.46
CA VAL A 19 -1.38 5.40 -5.54
C VAL A 19 -1.82 6.07 -6.83
N PRO A 20 -0.89 6.46 -7.73
CA PRO A 20 -1.24 7.14 -8.97
C PRO A 20 -1.96 6.21 -9.96
N VAL A 21 -1.19 5.39 -10.68
CA VAL A 21 -1.66 4.38 -11.62
C VAL A 21 -0.80 3.13 -11.52
N GLY A 22 -1.34 1.97 -11.90
CA GLY A 22 -0.56 0.74 -12.00
C GLY A 22 -1.27 -0.46 -11.40
N VAL A 23 -0.59 -1.19 -10.52
CA VAL A 23 -1.09 -2.46 -9.96
C VAL A 23 -1.05 -2.43 -8.45
N VAL A 24 -2.14 -2.86 -7.82
CA VAL A 24 -2.23 -3.10 -6.38
C VAL A 24 -2.60 -4.56 -6.16
N GLU A 25 -1.75 -5.28 -5.44
CA GLU A 25 -1.99 -6.66 -5.04
C GLU A 25 -2.12 -6.69 -3.52
N VAL A 26 -3.20 -7.26 -3.02
CA VAL A 26 -3.41 -7.45 -1.59
C VAL A 26 -3.60 -8.93 -1.31
N HIS A 27 -2.71 -9.46 -0.48
CA HIS A 27 -2.68 -10.85 -0.08
C HIS A 27 -2.98 -10.97 1.41
N VAL A 28 -3.73 -12.00 1.80
CA VAL A 28 -3.85 -12.36 3.21
C VAL A 28 -2.55 -13.04 3.67
N GLY A 29 -2.01 -12.61 4.81
CA GLY A 29 -0.85 -13.21 5.46
C GLY A 29 -1.07 -13.46 6.95
N ASP A 30 0.05 -13.49 7.68
CA ASP A 30 0.07 -13.81 9.11
C ASP A 30 -0.66 -12.75 9.96
N ALA A 31 -1.31 -13.23 11.02
CA ALA A 31 -1.95 -12.34 11.99
C ALA A 31 -0.92 -11.40 12.65
N GLY A 32 -1.32 -10.15 12.84
CA GLY A 32 -0.51 -9.13 13.52
C GLY A 32 0.66 -8.56 12.71
N ILE A 33 0.82 -8.95 11.44
CA ILE A 33 1.88 -8.42 10.56
C ILE A 33 1.25 -7.80 9.31
N LEU A 34 1.58 -6.54 9.06
CA LEU A 34 1.29 -5.86 7.80
C LEU A 34 2.61 -5.57 7.08
N GLN A 35 2.72 -6.00 5.82
CA GLN A 35 3.87 -5.71 4.96
C GLN A 35 3.41 -4.96 3.71
N VAL A 36 4.19 -3.97 3.29
CA VAL A 36 4.03 -3.30 2.00
C VAL A 36 5.34 -3.36 1.23
N GLU A 37 5.26 -3.76 -0.03
CA GLU A 37 6.32 -3.63 -1.02
C GLU A 37 5.86 -2.67 -2.11
N LEU A 38 6.68 -1.66 -2.36
CA LEU A 38 6.42 -0.60 -3.32
C LEU A 38 7.54 -0.60 -4.37
N GLU A 39 7.14 -0.88 -5.61
CA GLU A 39 8.01 -0.79 -6.78
C GLU A 39 7.61 0.43 -7.61
N SER A 40 8.53 1.39 -7.71
CA SER A 40 8.37 2.56 -8.57
C SER A 40 9.73 3.20 -8.88
N ALA A 41 9.81 3.95 -9.98
CA ALA A 41 10.93 4.86 -10.22
C ALA A 41 10.99 5.98 -9.16
N ALA A 42 9.84 6.31 -8.55
CA ALA A 42 9.66 7.37 -7.56
C ALA A 42 9.43 6.83 -6.15
N ALA A 43 9.87 5.61 -5.84
CA ALA A 43 9.55 4.96 -4.56
C ALA A 43 10.01 5.76 -3.33
N ALA A 44 11.08 6.55 -3.46
CA ALA A 44 11.57 7.44 -2.41
C ALA A 44 10.65 8.65 -2.15
N ASP A 45 9.83 9.04 -3.14
CA ASP A 45 8.91 10.17 -3.02
C ASP A 45 7.67 9.79 -2.21
N PHE A 46 7.34 8.49 -2.11
CA PHE A 46 6.16 8.04 -1.36
C PHE A 46 6.35 8.24 0.14
N GLU A 47 5.33 8.81 0.76
CA GLU A 47 5.19 8.84 2.21
C GLU A 47 4.57 7.52 2.67
N ILE A 48 5.25 6.84 3.60
CA ILE A 48 4.75 5.64 4.26
C ILE A 48 4.77 5.91 5.75
N SER A 49 3.61 5.77 6.40
CA SER A 49 3.46 6.07 7.82
C SER A 49 2.55 5.08 8.51
N LYS A 50 2.79 4.87 9.82
CA LYS A 50 1.95 4.09 10.71
C LYS A 50 1.44 4.97 11.85
N THR A 51 0.13 4.94 12.09
CA THR A 51 -0.50 5.60 13.24
C THR A 51 -1.43 4.60 13.92
N GLY A 52 -1.08 4.13 15.12
CA GLY A 52 -1.78 3.00 15.73
C GLY A 52 -1.69 1.77 14.83
N ASP A 53 -2.82 1.15 14.51
CA ASP A 53 -2.91 -0.02 13.62
C ASP A 53 -3.23 0.34 12.15
N ARG A 54 -3.19 1.63 11.83
CA ARG A 54 -3.39 2.13 10.47
C ARG A 54 -2.06 2.39 9.79
N VAL A 55 -1.88 1.81 8.61
CA VAL A 55 -0.76 2.07 7.72
C VAL A 55 -1.26 2.84 6.50
N ALA A 56 -0.56 3.91 6.14
CA ALA A 56 -0.88 4.73 4.98
C ALA A 56 0.31 4.83 4.03
N VAL A 57 0.07 4.61 2.74
CA VAL A 57 1.02 4.75 1.64
C VAL A 57 0.49 5.81 0.69
N ARG A 58 1.22 6.92 0.53
CA ARG A 58 0.73 8.09 -0.21
C ARG A 58 1.80 8.66 -1.12
N HIS A 59 1.43 8.93 -2.37
CA HIS A 59 2.24 9.80 -3.22
C HIS A 59 2.00 11.29 -2.86
N PRO A 60 3.05 12.11 -2.66
CA PRO A 60 2.95 13.45 -2.06
C PRO A 60 2.26 14.48 -2.96
N SER A 61 2.27 14.28 -4.28
CA SER A 61 1.58 15.16 -5.22
C SER A 61 0.62 14.36 -6.11
N ARG A 62 -0.62 14.87 -6.23
CA ARG A 62 -1.63 14.42 -7.20
C ARG A 62 -1.31 14.86 -8.62
N TRP A 63 -0.60 15.98 -8.79
CA TRP A 63 -0.26 16.55 -10.11
C TRP A 63 0.94 15.88 -10.77
N SER A 64 1.91 15.42 -9.97
CA SER A 64 3.09 14.68 -10.46
C SER A 64 2.81 13.18 -10.73
N MET A 65 1.54 12.75 -10.64
CA MET A 65 1.11 11.37 -10.89
C MET A 65 1.10 11.01 -12.39
N ARG A 66 1.24 11.99 -13.30
CA ARG A 66 1.23 11.73 -14.75
C ARG A 66 2.47 10.94 -15.17
N GLY A 67 2.25 9.74 -15.72
CA GLY A 67 3.28 8.93 -16.39
C GLY A 67 4.14 8.05 -15.48
N ARG A 68 3.85 7.97 -14.18
CA ARG A 68 4.57 7.08 -13.26
C ARG A 68 3.65 5.97 -12.79
N SER A 69 3.85 4.76 -13.33
CA SER A 69 3.21 3.57 -12.77
C SER A 69 3.93 3.12 -11.51
N CYS A 70 3.19 2.49 -10.60
CA CYS A 70 3.75 1.77 -9.48
C CYS A 70 3.09 0.39 -9.35
N ARG A 71 3.83 -0.54 -8.75
CA ARG A 71 3.27 -1.79 -8.25
C ARG A 71 3.35 -1.76 -6.73
N VAL A 72 2.23 -1.98 -6.07
CA VAL A 72 2.15 -2.13 -4.62
C VAL A 72 1.69 -3.55 -4.31
N VAL A 73 2.47 -4.25 -3.49
CA VAL A 73 2.08 -5.55 -2.94
C VAL A 73 1.93 -5.39 -1.44
N ALA A 74 0.71 -5.57 -0.94
CA ALA A 74 0.42 -5.57 0.47
C ALA A 74 0.14 -7.00 0.93
N VAL A 75 0.74 -7.40 2.05
CA VAL A 75 0.38 -8.61 2.78
C VAL A 75 -0.22 -8.16 4.11
N VAL A 76 -1.48 -8.52 4.35
CA VAL A 76 -2.26 -7.99 5.47
C VAL A 76 -2.91 -9.11 6.28
N PRO A 77 -3.15 -8.93 7.60
CA PRO A 77 -3.93 -9.89 8.38
C PRO A 77 -5.37 -10.03 7.85
N ARG A 78 -6.02 -11.16 8.15
CA ARG A 78 -7.46 -11.29 7.91
C ARG A 78 -8.25 -10.23 8.69
N GLY A 79 -9.29 -9.68 8.05
CA GLY A 79 -10.13 -8.63 8.65
C GLY A 79 -9.57 -7.21 8.51
N THR A 80 -8.44 -7.03 7.82
CA THR A 80 -7.90 -5.69 7.52
C THR A 80 -8.88 -4.89 6.67
N ASP A 81 -9.17 -3.66 7.10
CA ASP A 81 -9.88 -2.69 6.26
C ASP A 81 -8.89 -2.11 5.23
N VAL A 82 -9.22 -2.24 3.94
CA VAL A 82 -8.34 -1.83 2.84
C VAL A 82 -9.04 -0.80 1.98
N ASN A 83 -8.47 0.39 1.93
CA ASN A 83 -8.92 1.48 1.10
C ASN A 83 -7.88 1.77 0.01
N VAL A 84 -8.31 1.78 -1.25
CA VAL A 84 -7.45 2.05 -2.41
C VAL A 84 -8.00 3.26 -3.18
N GLU A 85 -7.30 4.39 -3.06
CA GLU A 85 -7.56 5.58 -3.85
C GLU A 85 -6.53 5.67 -4.99
N THR A 86 -7.02 5.58 -6.22
CA THR A 86 -6.19 5.56 -7.42
C THR A 86 -6.86 6.28 -8.58
N ALA A 87 -6.05 6.83 -9.49
CA ALA A 87 -6.59 7.37 -10.74
C ALA A 87 -6.96 6.23 -11.71
N SER A 88 -6.15 5.17 -11.76
CA SER A 88 -6.39 3.97 -12.56
C SER A 88 -5.45 2.85 -12.12
N ALA A 89 -5.97 1.78 -11.53
CA ALA A 89 -5.16 0.61 -11.23
C ALA A 89 -5.90 -0.70 -11.48
N GLU A 90 -5.13 -1.74 -11.80
CA GLU A 90 -5.58 -3.10 -11.62
C GLU A 90 -5.45 -3.46 -10.13
N VAL A 91 -6.55 -3.88 -9.52
CA VAL A 91 -6.56 -4.30 -8.11
C VAL A 91 -6.80 -5.80 -8.07
N ARG A 92 -5.87 -6.54 -7.46
CA ARG A 92 -5.95 -7.98 -7.24
C ARG A 92 -6.04 -8.25 -5.75
N LEU A 93 -7.05 -9.01 -5.35
CA LEU A 93 -7.26 -9.45 -3.99
C LEU A 93 -7.19 -10.98 -3.95
N SER A 94 -6.39 -11.54 -3.06
CA SER A 94 -6.26 -12.99 -2.88
C SER A 94 -6.08 -13.36 -1.41
N GLY A 95 -6.88 -14.30 -0.90
CA GLY A 95 -6.82 -14.74 0.51
C GLY A 95 -7.94 -15.68 0.95
#